data_AF-A0A7R7YUZ4-F1
#
_entry.id   AF-A0A7R7YUZ4-F1
#
_cell.length_a   1.000
_cell.length_b   1.000
_cell.length_c   1.000
_cell.angle_alpha   90.00
_cell.angle_beta   90.00
_cell.angle_gamma   90.00
#
_symmetry.space_group_name_H-M   'P 1'
#
loop_
_entity.id
_entity.type
_entity.pdbx_description
1 polymer ?
#
loop_
_entity_poly.entity_id
_entity_poly.type
_entity_poly.pdbx_seq_one_letter_code
_entity_poly.pdbx_strand_id
1 'polypeptide(L)'
;MSWPAQPAGATQPLGSGELNASTPPPKPRRREPRWYCTIGGWRGLCWLGGGVAASVAIGWYIVFSPGESGSKAQWFFGAVVFGVGLIALWQTVAIQRQAARNAAESHERLRSQLAAAEERSARELALTRRLHQTEMEAQRALHRAEMEAQRELARAERAHLLQRLQKQALVEVSRAVGAHTRMLALLWDEGARVLRFDDRDQREQAMTPIIERIAQVVDDFAVEIDNAHLLVEDEHLHRALQHVNEAAVMAMRVAEEVHAAVVEGHQPHPNPIPAVQRLMYKRATEARRLAWDLLRAGLRDRG
;
A
#
# COMPACT_ATOMS: atom_id res chain seq x y z
N MET A 1 -38.60 -28.48 34.62
CA MET A 1 -38.75 -29.28 33.40
C MET A 1 -37.82 -28.69 32.36
N SER A 2 -36.89 -29.36 31.69
CA SER A 2 -36.28 -30.68 31.80
C SER A 2 -35.32 -30.73 30.59
N TRP A 3 -34.04 -30.99 30.82
CA TRP A 3 -33.15 -31.59 29.82
C TRP A 3 -33.72 -32.98 29.40
N PRO A 4 -33.07 -33.76 28.51
CA PRO A 4 -32.55 -33.55 27.16
C PRO A 4 -32.98 -34.71 26.22
N ALA A 5 -32.57 -34.72 24.93
CA ALA A 5 -32.51 -35.97 24.14
C ALA A 5 -31.64 -35.85 22.87
N GLN A 6 -30.39 -36.31 22.97
CA GLN A 6 -29.74 -37.17 21.95
C GLN A 6 -30.46 -38.55 21.95
N PRO A 7 -30.38 -39.46 20.93
CA PRO A 7 -29.12 -40.14 20.54
C PRO A 7 -29.07 -40.68 19.07
N ALA A 8 -27.90 -40.80 18.44
CA ALA A 8 -27.00 -41.97 18.34
C ALA A 8 -27.25 -42.95 17.16
N GLY A 9 -26.12 -43.39 16.60
CA GLY A 9 -25.96 -44.41 15.57
C GLY A 9 -24.54 -44.27 14.98
N ALA A 10 -23.49 -44.34 15.79
CA ALA A 10 -22.81 -45.58 16.23
C ALA A 10 -21.99 -46.23 15.10
N THR A 11 -20.66 -46.01 15.13
CA THR A 11 -19.62 -47.06 15.11
C THR A 11 -18.29 -46.45 15.53
N GLN A 12 -17.82 -46.82 16.72
CA GLN A 12 -16.41 -47.00 17.08
C GLN A 12 -15.91 -48.33 16.43
N PRO A 13 -14.60 -48.67 16.30
CA PRO A 13 -13.59 -48.49 17.35
C PRO A 13 -12.13 -48.18 16.93
N LEU A 14 -11.32 -47.91 17.98
CA LEU A 14 -9.89 -48.16 18.22
C LEU A 14 -8.97 -48.33 17.00
N GLY A 15 -7.82 -47.68 16.88
CA GLY A 15 -6.86 -47.32 17.90
C GLY A 15 -5.46 -47.73 17.43
N SER A 16 -4.48 -46.88 17.75
CA SER A 16 -3.02 -47.08 17.68
C SER A 16 -2.33 -47.33 16.34
N GLY A 17 -1.31 -46.50 16.08
CA GLY A 17 -0.02 -47.01 15.61
C GLY A 17 0.37 -46.64 14.19
N GLU A 18 1.20 -45.60 14.11
CA GLU A 18 2.40 -45.57 13.26
C GLU A 18 2.29 -45.46 11.72
N LEU A 19 2.98 -44.42 11.27
CA LEU A 19 3.93 -44.43 10.16
C LEU A 19 3.42 -44.71 8.73
N ASN A 20 3.76 -43.72 7.91
CA ASN A 20 4.20 -43.78 6.52
C ASN A 20 3.22 -43.46 5.39
N ALA A 21 3.72 -42.50 4.61
CA ALA A 21 3.66 -42.45 3.15
C ALA A 21 2.36 -41.91 2.52
N SER A 22 2.22 -40.59 2.54
CA SER A 22 1.50 -39.86 1.49
C SER A 22 2.49 -39.16 0.53
N THR A 23 3.04 -40.02 -0.32
CA THR A 23 3.21 -39.84 -1.77
C THR A 23 3.82 -38.52 -2.29
N PRO A 24 5.09 -38.51 -2.72
CA PRO A 24 5.67 -37.39 -3.46
C PRO A 24 5.03 -37.24 -4.85
N PRO A 25 5.00 -36.02 -5.42
CA PRO A 25 4.45 -35.77 -6.76
C PRO A 25 5.19 -36.58 -7.84
N PRO A 26 4.51 -36.92 -8.94
CA PRO A 26 4.90 -37.99 -9.86
C PRO A 26 6.27 -37.75 -10.51
N LYS A 27 7.12 -38.77 -10.43
CA LYS A 27 8.39 -38.86 -11.17
C LYS A 27 8.15 -38.54 -12.66
N PRO A 28 8.99 -37.71 -13.30
CA PRO A 28 8.91 -37.57 -14.75
C PRO A 28 9.12 -38.95 -15.39
N ARG A 29 8.15 -39.36 -16.22
CA ARG A 29 8.27 -40.52 -17.11
C ARG A 29 9.62 -40.44 -17.79
N ARG A 30 10.48 -41.42 -17.49
CA ARG A 30 11.69 -41.71 -18.26
C ARG A 30 11.22 -42.05 -19.67
N ARG A 31 11.20 -41.05 -20.55
CA ARG A 31 11.11 -41.29 -21.99
C ARG A 31 12.39 -42.04 -22.34
N GLU A 32 12.23 -43.30 -22.68
CA GLU A 32 13.27 -44.07 -23.36
C GLU A 32 13.74 -43.25 -24.58
N PRO A 33 15.05 -43.00 -24.72
CA PRO A 33 15.58 -42.52 -25.97
C PRO A 33 15.56 -43.69 -26.95
N ARG A 34 14.42 -43.86 -27.63
CA ARG A 34 14.34 -44.66 -28.85
C ARG A 34 14.99 -43.85 -29.98
N TRP A 35 16.32 -43.90 -30.02
CA TRP A 35 17.09 -43.58 -31.21
C TRP A 35 17.52 -44.89 -31.86
N TYR A 36 16.77 -45.32 -32.86
CA TYR A 36 17.36 -46.03 -33.97
C TYR A 36 18.21 -45.01 -34.74
N CYS A 37 19.50 -44.99 -34.48
CA CYS A 37 20.49 -44.75 -35.51
C CYS A 37 21.48 -45.90 -35.43
N THR A 38 21.13 -46.96 -36.16
CA THR A 38 22.06 -47.82 -36.87
C THR A 38 23.26 -47.01 -37.35
N ILE A 39 24.38 -47.10 -36.63
CA ILE A 39 25.68 -46.72 -37.14
C ILE A 39 26.61 -47.91 -36.92
N GLY A 40 26.84 -48.61 -38.02
CA GLY A 40 28.19 -49.11 -38.30
C GLY A 40 28.48 -50.58 -38.06
N GLY A 41 27.46 -51.44 -38.04
CA GLY A 41 27.59 -52.91 -37.96
C GLY A 41 28.34 -53.61 -39.11
N TRP A 42 29.07 -52.89 -39.97
CA TRP A 42 29.83 -53.46 -41.10
C TRP A 42 31.32 -53.11 -41.08
N ARG A 43 31.77 -52.14 -40.27
CA ARG A 43 33.19 -51.74 -40.21
C ARG A 43 34.03 -52.55 -39.23
N GLY A 44 33.41 -53.19 -38.23
CA GLY A 44 34.08 -54.12 -37.33
C GLY A 44 34.33 -55.50 -37.94
N LEU A 45 33.47 -55.95 -38.86
CA LEU A 45 33.54 -57.28 -39.48
C LEU A 45 34.64 -57.37 -40.56
N CYS A 46 34.92 -56.28 -41.28
CA CYS A 46 36.03 -56.22 -42.23
C CYS A 46 37.42 -56.21 -41.57
N TRP A 47 37.50 -55.92 -40.27
CA TRP A 47 38.78 -55.87 -39.56
C TRP A 47 39.29 -57.26 -39.15
N LEU A 48 38.38 -58.20 -38.86
CA LEU A 48 38.72 -59.61 -38.61
C LEU A 48 39.14 -60.36 -39.88
N GLY A 49 38.54 -60.03 -41.03
CA GLY A 49 38.89 -60.66 -42.32
C GLY A 49 40.32 -60.37 -42.79
N GLY A 50 40.80 -59.15 -42.58
CA GLY A 50 42.17 -58.75 -42.98
C GLY A 50 43.27 -59.46 -42.17
N GLY A 51 43.05 -59.71 -40.88
CA GLY A 51 44.00 -60.42 -40.03
C GLY A 51 44.07 -61.93 -40.34
N VAL A 52 42.94 -62.54 -40.68
CA VAL A 52 42.88 -63.96 -41.04
C VAL A 52 43.50 -64.21 -42.42
N ALA A 53 43.23 -63.35 -43.41
CA ALA A 53 43.83 -63.46 -44.74
C ALA A 53 45.36 -63.26 -44.73
N ALA A 54 45.87 -62.35 -43.90
CA ALA A 54 47.31 -62.15 -43.72
C ALA A 54 47.98 -63.39 -43.07
N SER A 55 47.34 -63.99 -42.06
CA SER A 55 47.83 -65.20 -41.40
C SER A 55 47.86 -66.42 -42.34
N VAL A 56 46.84 -66.56 -43.19
CA VAL A 56 46.75 -67.65 -44.19
C VAL A 56 47.78 -67.46 -45.30
N ALA A 57 48.02 -66.23 -45.77
CA ALA A 57 49.06 -65.94 -46.77
C ALA A 57 50.48 -66.21 -46.24
N ILE A 58 50.75 -65.89 -44.96
CA ILE A 58 52.04 -66.18 -44.31
C ILE A 58 52.23 -67.68 -44.14
N GLY A 59 51.19 -68.42 -43.69
CA GLY A 59 51.25 -69.88 -43.57
C GLY A 59 51.43 -70.60 -44.91
N TRP A 60 50.76 -70.13 -45.96
CA TRP A 60 50.87 -70.69 -47.31
C TRP A 60 52.28 -70.50 -47.90
N TYR A 61 52.89 -69.34 -47.68
CA TYR A 61 54.23 -69.04 -48.21
C TYR A 61 55.35 -69.82 -47.48
N ILE A 62 55.16 -70.17 -46.20
CA ILE A 62 56.09 -71.01 -45.41
C ILE A 62 56.09 -72.46 -45.91
N VAL A 63 54.93 -72.97 -46.36
CA VAL A 63 54.79 -74.36 -46.82
C VAL A 63 55.26 -74.55 -48.27
N PHE A 64 55.24 -73.51 -49.11
CA PHE A 64 55.43 -73.64 -50.57
C PHE A 64 56.69 -72.99 -51.18
N SER A 65 57.69 -72.55 -50.39
CA SER A 65 58.93 -71.95 -50.93
C SER A 65 60.19 -72.84 -50.73
N PRO A 66 60.85 -73.33 -51.80
CA PRO A 66 62.15 -74.01 -51.72
C PRO A 66 63.33 -72.99 -51.74
N GLY A 67 64.26 -73.05 -50.78
CA GLY A 67 65.54 -72.30 -50.81
C GLY A 67 66.16 -71.95 -49.43
N GLU A 68 67.49 -71.94 -49.36
CA GLU A 68 68.37 -71.92 -48.16
C GLU A 68 68.06 -70.90 -47.04
N SER A 69 68.26 -71.37 -45.81
CA SER A 69 67.62 -70.91 -44.56
C SER A 69 68.27 -69.73 -43.82
N GLY A 70 69.35 -69.13 -44.34
CA GLY A 70 70.18 -68.21 -43.54
C GLY A 70 69.83 -66.71 -43.59
N SER A 71 69.39 -66.20 -44.74
CA SER A 71 69.30 -64.74 -44.99
C SER A 71 67.87 -64.20 -45.20
N LYS A 72 66.90 -65.08 -45.48
CA LYS A 72 65.52 -64.68 -45.83
C LYS A 72 64.68 -64.26 -44.62
N ALA A 73 64.84 -64.88 -43.46
CA ALA A 73 63.99 -64.63 -42.29
C ALA A 73 64.03 -63.16 -41.81
N GLN A 74 65.19 -62.51 -41.90
CA GLN A 74 65.38 -61.13 -41.44
C GLN A 74 64.66 -60.10 -42.33
N TRP A 75 64.54 -60.37 -43.64
CA TRP A 75 63.84 -59.48 -44.57
C TRP A 75 62.31 -59.62 -44.43
N PHE A 76 61.81 -60.83 -44.16
CA PHE A 76 60.38 -61.09 -43.91
C PHE A 76 59.88 -60.47 -42.60
N PHE A 77 60.65 -60.56 -41.52
CA PHE A 77 60.31 -59.86 -40.27
C PHE A 77 60.24 -58.35 -40.48
N GLY A 78 61.19 -57.78 -41.24
CA GLY A 78 61.16 -56.36 -41.59
C GLY A 78 59.89 -55.95 -42.37
N ALA A 79 59.51 -56.73 -43.38
CA ALA A 79 58.34 -56.42 -44.22
C ALA A 79 57.02 -56.54 -43.47
N VAL A 80 56.84 -57.56 -42.62
CA VAL A 80 55.62 -57.76 -41.84
C VAL A 80 55.47 -56.67 -40.77
N VAL A 81 56.54 -56.36 -40.02
CA VAL A 81 56.52 -55.29 -39.01
C VAL A 81 56.25 -53.93 -39.67
N PHE A 82 56.84 -53.67 -40.85
CA PHE A 82 56.57 -52.44 -41.60
C PHE A 82 55.12 -52.37 -42.08
N GLY A 83 54.55 -53.46 -42.58
CA GLY A 83 53.15 -53.54 -43.00
C GLY A 83 52.17 -53.29 -41.84
N VAL A 84 52.41 -53.92 -40.68
CA VAL A 84 51.60 -53.68 -39.47
C VAL A 84 51.73 -52.23 -39.00
N GLY A 85 52.94 -51.66 -39.04
CA GLY A 85 53.17 -50.24 -38.71
C GLY A 85 52.41 -49.29 -39.64
N LEU A 86 52.39 -49.57 -40.94
CA LEU A 86 51.67 -48.77 -41.95
C LEU A 86 50.14 -48.86 -41.77
N ILE A 87 49.64 -50.06 -41.46
CA ILE A 87 48.22 -50.28 -41.17
C ILE A 87 47.81 -49.57 -39.87
N ALA A 88 48.63 -49.65 -38.82
CA ALA A 88 48.39 -48.94 -37.57
C ALA A 88 48.38 -47.42 -37.79
N LEU A 89 49.36 -46.89 -38.52
CA LEU A 89 49.43 -45.47 -38.88
C LEU A 89 48.19 -45.03 -39.68
N TRP A 90 47.75 -45.84 -40.64
CA TRP A 90 46.56 -45.55 -41.43
C TRP A 90 45.29 -45.56 -40.59
N GLN A 91 45.16 -46.50 -39.64
CA GLN A 91 44.03 -46.54 -38.70
C GLN A 91 44.01 -45.33 -37.78
N THR A 92 45.16 -44.91 -37.26
CA THR A 92 45.27 -43.69 -36.45
C THR A 92 44.82 -42.47 -37.26
N VAL A 93 45.28 -42.32 -38.50
CA VAL A 93 44.88 -41.20 -39.37
C VAL A 93 43.40 -41.26 -39.75
N ALA A 94 42.85 -42.45 -40.01
CA ALA A 94 41.44 -42.63 -40.36
C ALA A 94 40.52 -42.32 -39.17
N ILE A 95 40.88 -42.73 -37.96
CA ILE A 95 40.13 -42.43 -36.72
C ILE A 95 40.20 -40.92 -36.42
N GLN A 96 41.36 -40.29 -36.60
CA GLN A 96 41.50 -38.83 -36.43
C GLN A 96 40.65 -38.06 -37.45
N ARG A 97 40.63 -38.48 -38.72
CA ARG A 97 39.78 -37.87 -39.75
C ARG A 97 38.29 -38.09 -39.49
N GLN A 98 37.89 -39.27 -38.98
CA GLN A 98 36.51 -39.57 -38.63
C GLN A 98 36.05 -38.77 -37.40
N ALA A 99 36.91 -38.64 -36.39
CA ALA A 99 36.66 -37.83 -35.20
C ALA A 99 36.56 -36.33 -35.56
N ALA A 100 37.43 -35.84 -36.45
CA ALA A 100 37.38 -34.46 -36.93
C ALA A 100 36.07 -34.16 -37.70
N ARG A 101 35.60 -35.08 -38.54
CA ARG A 101 34.33 -34.94 -39.27
C ARG A 101 33.12 -35.00 -38.35
N ASN A 102 33.08 -35.95 -37.42
CA ASN A 102 31.97 -36.08 -36.46
C ASN A 102 31.92 -34.91 -35.47
N ALA A 103 33.07 -34.36 -35.07
CA ALA A 103 33.14 -33.15 -34.28
C ALA A 103 32.59 -31.94 -35.06
N ALA A 104 32.95 -31.78 -36.34
CA ALA A 104 32.40 -30.71 -37.17
C ALA A 104 30.87 -30.81 -37.32
N GLU A 105 30.34 -32.01 -37.56
CA GLU A 105 28.90 -32.25 -37.73
C GLU A 105 28.13 -32.06 -36.41
N SER A 106 28.68 -32.46 -35.26
CA SER A 106 28.06 -32.22 -33.96
C SER A 106 28.06 -30.74 -33.59
N HIS A 107 29.12 -30.00 -33.91
CA HIS A 107 29.18 -28.56 -33.75
C HIS A 107 28.12 -27.85 -34.60
N GLU A 108 27.90 -28.29 -35.84
CA GLU A 108 26.88 -27.70 -36.71
C GLU A 108 25.45 -28.00 -36.24
N ARG A 109 25.19 -29.22 -35.76
CA ARG A 109 23.89 -29.59 -35.15
C ARG A 109 23.63 -28.86 -33.83
N LEU A 110 24.66 -28.65 -33.01
CA LEU A 110 24.54 -27.86 -31.77
C LEU A 110 24.25 -26.40 -32.09
N ARG A 111 24.92 -25.82 -33.10
CA ARG A 111 24.66 -24.45 -33.55
C ARG A 111 23.23 -24.26 -34.04
N SER A 112 22.70 -25.20 -34.83
CA SER A 112 21.32 -25.10 -35.32
C SER A 112 20.28 -25.29 -34.21
N GLN A 113 20.54 -26.18 -33.25
CA GLN A 113 19.66 -26.37 -32.09
C GLN A 113 19.70 -25.17 -31.13
N LEU A 114 20.87 -24.57 -30.89
CA LEU A 114 21.00 -23.34 -30.12
C LEU A 114 20.27 -22.19 -30.81
N ALA A 115 20.46 -22.00 -32.12
CA ALA A 115 19.75 -20.97 -32.88
C ALA A 115 18.22 -21.13 -32.78
N ALA A 116 17.70 -22.36 -32.89
CA ALA A 116 16.27 -22.62 -32.76
C ALA A 116 15.75 -22.44 -31.32
N ALA A 117 16.57 -22.75 -30.30
CA ALA A 117 16.22 -22.54 -28.89
C ALA A 117 16.26 -21.06 -28.50
N GLU A 118 17.26 -20.32 -28.99
CA GLU A 118 17.39 -18.87 -28.84
C GLU A 118 16.22 -18.14 -29.49
N GLU A 119 15.76 -18.59 -30.66
CA GLU A 119 14.61 -17.98 -31.33
C GLU A 119 13.31 -18.19 -30.52
N ARG A 120 13.12 -19.36 -29.91
CA ARG A 120 11.96 -19.63 -29.05
C ARG A 120 12.01 -18.84 -27.75
N SER A 121 13.17 -18.81 -27.09
CA SER A 121 13.33 -18.03 -25.86
C SER A 121 13.18 -16.53 -26.12
N ALA A 122 13.67 -16.02 -27.25
CA ALA A 122 13.47 -14.63 -27.66
C ALA A 122 11.98 -14.29 -27.85
N ARG A 123 11.20 -15.20 -28.46
CA ARG A 123 9.75 -15.02 -28.63
C ARG A 123 9.00 -15.07 -27.28
N GLU A 124 9.34 -16.02 -26.41
CA GLU A 124 8.74 -16.14 -25.08
C GLU A 124 9.05 -14.91 -24.22
N LEU A 125 10.29 -14.42 -24.24
CA LEU A 125 10.68 -13.18 -23.56
C LEU A 125 9.98 -11.95 -24.14
N ALA A 126 9.76 -11.89 -25.46
CA ALA A 126 9.01 -10.81 -26.07
C ALA A 126 7.55 -10.80 -25.62
N LEU A 127 6.92 -11.98 -25.49
CA LEU A 127 5.55 -12.10 -24.99
C LEU A 127 5.44 -11.74 -23.49
N THR A 128 6.33 -12.26 -22.64
CA THR A 128 6.31 -11.93 -21.20
C THR A 128 6.58 -10.46 -20.95
N ARG A 129 7.50 -9.84 -21.70
CA ARG A 129 7.73 -8.38 -21.62
C ARG A 129 6.48 -7.60 -22.00
N ARG A 130 5.77 -7.98 -23.06
CA ARG A 130 4.51 -7.32 -23.47
C ARG A 130 3.42 -7.47 -22.40
N LEU A 131 3.22 -8.67 -21.87
CA LEU A 131 2.24 -8.91 -20.81
C LEU A 131 2.56 -8.10 -19.56
N HIS A 132 3.82 -8.12 -19.12
CA HIS A 132 4.25 -7.35 -17.96
C HIS A 132 4.13 -5.84 -18.18
N GLN A 133 4.40 -5.34 -19.39
CA GLN A 133 4.16 -3.93 -19.75
C GLN A 133 2.67 -3.58 -19.61
N THR A 134 1.77 -4.40 -20.16
CA THR A 134 0.33 -4.14 -20.07
C THR A 134 -0.19 -4.24 -18.63
N GLU A 135 0.33 -5.16 -17.84
CA GLU A 135 -0.03 -5.30 -16.43
C GLU A 135 0.43 -4.08 -15.62
N MET A 136 1.67 -3.62 -15.85
CA MET A 136 2.19 -2.44 -15.18
C MET A 136 1.44 -1.17 -15.60
N GLU A 137 1.02 -1.06 -16.86
CA GLU A 137 0.17 0.05 -17.32
C GLU A 137 -1.21 0.03 -16.65
N ALA A 138 -1.84 -1.15 -16.55
CA ALA A 138 -3.11 -1.34 -15.86
C ALA A 138 -3.00 -1.03 -14.36
N GLN A 139 -1.98 -1.55 -13.67
CA GLN A 139 -1.72 -1.26 -12.26
C GLN A 139 -1.46 0.23 -12.01
N ARG A 140 -0.68 0.89 -12.88
CA ARG A 140 -0.46 2.35 -12.78
C ARG A 140 -1.74 3.15 -13.05
N ALA A 141 -2.62 2.67 -13.92
CA ALA A 141 -3.91 3.32 -14.16
C ALA A 141 -4.84 3.17 -12.94
N LEU A 142 -4.94 1.97 -12.37
CA LEU A 142 -5.72 1.72 -11.16
C LEU A 142 -5.20 2.52 -9.97
N HIS A 143 -3.88 2.49 -9.73
CA HIS A 143 -3.29 3.24 -8.63
C HIS A 143 -3.52 4.76 -8.77
N ARG A 144 -3.48 5.29 -10.00
CA ARG A 144 -3.83 6.70 -10.25
C ARG A 144 -5.29 7.00 -9.90
N ALA A 145 -6.22 6.14 -10.35
CA ALA A 145 -7.64 6.29 -10.06
C ALA A 145 -7.92 6.19 -8.54
N GLU A 146 -7.26 5.26 -7.84
CA GLU A 146 -7.36 5.13 -6.37
C GLU A 146 -6.83 6.37 -5.65
N MET A 147 -5.68 6.91 -6.09
CA MET A 147 -5.11 8.12 -5.50
C MET A 147 -5.99 9.35 -5.75
N GLU A 148 -6.66 9.43 -6.91
CA GLU A 148 -7.64 10.46 -7.20
C GLU A 148 -8.88 10.32 -6.30
N ALA A 149 -9.43 9.12 -6.17
CA ALA A 149 -10.54 8.85 -5.26
C ALA A 149 -10.19 9.16 -3.79
N GLN A 150 -9.00 8.80 -3.33
CA GLN A 150 -8.51 9.13 -1.98
C GLN A 150 -8.35 10.64 -1.78
N ARG A 151 -7.91 11.38 -2.79
CA ARG A 151 -7.82 12.85 -2.72
C ARG A 151 -9.21 13.47 -2.63
N GLU A 152 -10.18 12.96 -3.38
CA GLU A 152 -11.56 13.44 -3.31
C GLU A 152 -12.20 13.14 -1.95
N LEU A 153 -12.01 11.93 -1.41
CA LEU A 153 -12.44 11.58 -0.06
C LEU A 153 -11.79 12.49 0.99
N ALA A 154 -10.47 12.69 0.95
CA ALA A 154 -9.76 13.58 1.87
C ALA A 154 -10.25 15.03 1.77
N ARG A 155 -10.60 15.52 0.57
CA ARG A 155 -11.21 16.85 0.40
C ARG A 155 -12.60 16.93 1.02
N ALA A 156 -13.44 15.91 0.80
CA ALA A 156 -14.78 15.84 1.38
C ALA A 156 -14.74 15.76 2.92
N GLU A 157 -13.83 14.95 3.48
CA GLU A 157 -13.62 14.82 4.92
C GLU A 157 -13.15 16.15 5.54
N ARG A 158 -12.16 16.82 4.93
CA ARG A 158 -11.69 18.14 5.40
C ARG A 158 -12.82 19.16 5.40
N ALA A 159 -13.62 19.22 4.33
CA ALA A 159 -14.76 20.12 4.26
C ALA A 159 -15.81 19.82 5.33
N HIS A 160 -16.07 18.54 5.63
CA HIS A 160 -17.00 18.14 6.67
C HIS A 160 -16.49 18.47 8.09
N LEU A 161 -15.20 18.28 8.34
CA LEU A 161 -14.57 18.64 9.62
C LEU A 161 -14.65 20.14 9.87
N LEU A 162 -14.31 20.97 8.88
CA LEU A 162 -14.45 22.42 8.96
C LEU A 162 -15.91 22.83 9.23
N GLN A 163 -16.86 22.20 8.54
CA GLN A 163 -18.28 22.48 8.75
C GLN A 163 -18.73 22.13 10.18
N ARG A 164 -18.21 21.04 10.77
CA ARG A 164 -18.50 20.67 12.16
C ARG A 164 -17.91 21.67 13.15
N LEU A 165 -16.65 22.07 12.95
CA LEU A 165 -15.97 23.07 13.79
C LEU A 165 -16.69 24.43 13.75
N GLN A 166 -17.06 24.90 12.56
CA GLN A 166 -17.82 26.15 12.40
C GLN A 166 -19.17 26.12 13.15
N LYS A 167 -19.91 24.99 13.05
CA LYS A 167 -21.17 24.83 13.78
C LYS A 167 -20.97 24.83 15.29
N GLN A 168 -19.91 24.19 15.77
CA GLN A 168 -19.59 24.14 17.19
C GLN A 168 -19.25 25.55 17.72
N ALA A 169 -18.35 26.27 17.05
CA ALA A 169 -17.97 27.62 17.45
C ALA A 169 -19.18 28.56 17.51
N LEU A 170 -20.10 28.48 16.55
CA LEU A 170 -21.34 29.28 16.56
C LEU A 170 -22.26 28.96 17.75
N VAL A 171 -22.31 27.68 18.17
CA VAL A 171 -23.06 27.24 19.35
C VAL A 171 -22.41 27.76 20.63
N GLU A 172 -21.08 27.70 20.71
CA GLU A 172 -20.30 28.24 21.84
C GLU A 172 -20.50 29.75 21.99
N VAL A 173 -20.37 30.51 20.90
CA VAL A 173 -20.70 31.95 20.87
C VAL A 173 -22.14 32.20 21.33
N SER A 174 -23.13 31.45 20.82
CA SER A 174 -24.53 31.61 21.23
C SER A 174 -24.74 31.29 22.72
N ARG A 175 -24.04 30.28 23.25
CA ARG A 175 -24.08 29.90 24.66
C ARG A 175 -23.47 30.99 25.54
N ALA A 176 -22.35 31.56 25.13
CA ALA A 176 -21.66 32.63 25.82
C ALA A 176 -22.51 33.92 25.85
N VAL A 177 -23.15 34.30 24.73
CA VAL A 177 -24.15 35.40 24.72
C VAL A 177 -25.25 35.16 25.75
N GLY A 178 -25.79 33.94 25.80
CA GLY A 178 -26.84 33.59 26.78
C GLY A 178 -26.37 33.61 28.23
N ALA A 179 -25.10 33.30 28.50
CA ALA A 179 -24.51 33.41 29.84
C ALA A 179 -24.37 34.89 30.24
N HIS A 180 -23.86 35.72 29.34
CA HIS A 180 -23.71 37.15 29.56
C HIS A 180 -25.06 37.84 29.82
N THR A 181 -26.08 37.58 29.00
CA THR A 181 -27.42 38.18 29.20
C THR A 181 -28.05 37.79 30.53
N ARG A 182 -27.87 36.54 30.99
CA ARG A 182 -28.33 36.10 32.32
C ARG A 182 -27.59 36.81 33.45
N MET A 183 -26.29 37.04 33.32
CA MET A 183 -25.51 37.72 34.35
C MET A 183 -25.90 39.20 34.45
N LEU A 184 -26.20 39.86 33.33
CA LEU A 184 -26.75 41.23 33.34
C LEU A 184 -28.11 41.31 34.04
N ALA A 185 -28.97 40.31 33.86
CA ALA A 185 -30.25 40.24 34.58
C ALA A 185 -30.02 40.09 36.09
N LEU A 186 -29.10 39.19 36.47
CA LEU A 186 -28.71 39.01 37.87
C LEU A 186 -28.19 40.30 38.48
N LEU A 187 -27.32 41.05 37.78
CA LEU A 187 -26.80 42.34 38.22
C LEU A 187 -27.93 43.32 38.53
N TRP A 188 -28.95 43.37 37.67
CA TRP A 188 -30.08 44.27 37.86
C TRP A 188 -30.91 43.91 39.10
N ASP A 189 -31.26 42.63 39.24
CA ASP A 189 -32.06 42.14 40.36
C ASP A 189 -31.32 42.30 41.69
N GLU A 190 -30.02 42.01 41.68
CA GLU A 190 -29.15 42.12 42.84
C GLU A 190 -28.85 43.58 43.19
N GLY A 191 -28.64 44.45 42.19
CA GLY A 191 -28.49 45.89 42.39
C GLY A 191 -29.69 46.50 43.12
N ALA A 192 -30.91 46.08 42.79
CA ALA A 192 -32.12 46.50 43.50
C ALA A 192 -32.19 46.00 44.96
N ARG A 193 -31.56 44.85 45.27
CA ARG A 193 -31.42 44.35 46.64
C ARG A 193 -30.36 45.16 47.41
N VAL A 194 -29.22 45.41 46.78
CA VAL A 194 -28.08 46.13 47.37
C VAL A 194 -28.40 47.59 47.67
N LEU A 195 -29.22 48.25 46.84
CA LEU A 195 -29.68 49.62 47.09
C LEU A 195 -30.40 49.81 48.44
N ARG A 196 -30.79 48.73 49.13
CA ARG A 196 -31.39 48.81 50.48
C ARG A 196 -30.37 48.98 51.59
N PHE A 197 -29.07 48.84 51.32
CA PHE A 197 -28.03 49.12 52.29
C PHE A 197 -27.75 50.62 52.37
N ASP A 198 -27.70 51.15 53.59
CA ASP A 198 -27.46 52.58 53.83
C ASP A 198 -26.01 52.99 53.55
N ASP A 199 -25.07 52.09 53.86
CA ASP A 199 -23.63 52.32 53.75
C ASP A 199 -23.09 52.04 52.34
N ARG A 200 -22.27 52.96 51.82
CA ARG A 200 -21.61 52.85 50.52
C ARG A 200 -20.67 51.66 50.46
N ASP A 201 -19.90 51.43 51.53
CA ASP A 201 -18.89 50.36 51.55
C ASP A 201 -19.56 48.97 51.55
N GLN A 202 -20.72 48.84 52.22
CA GLN A 202 -21.54 47.62 52.16
C GLN A 202 -22.14 47.39 50.76
N ARG A 203 -22.55 48.46 50.07
CA ARG A 203 -23.03 48.34 48.68
C ARG A 203 -21.91 47.92 47.73
N GLU A 204 -20.73 48.50 47.88
CA GLU A 204 -19.54 48.15 47.09
C GLU A 204 -19.14 46.69 47.32
N GLN A 205 -18.99 46.25 48.58
CA GLN A 205 -18.65 44.86 48.90
C GLN A 205 -19.66 43.84 48.35
N ALA A 206 -20.94 44.19 48.27
CA ALA A 206 -21.97 43.32 47.73
C ALA A 206 -21.99 43.29 46.18
N MET A 207 -21.66 44.40 45.52
CA MET A 207 -21.69 44.53 44.07
C MET A 207 -20.42 44.03 43.37
N THR A 208 -19.25 44.21 43.99
CA THR A 208 -17.95 43.84 43.40
C THR A 208 -17.89 42.39 42.90
N PRO A 209 -18.33 41.36 43.67
CA PRO A 209 -18.27 39.98 43.19
C PRO A 209 -19.13 39.70 41.96
N ILE A 210 -20.19 40.50 41.74
CA ILE A 210 -21.09 40.33 40.60
C ILE A 210 -20.45 40.91 39.34
N ILE A 211 -19.89 42.11 39.43
CA ILE A 211 -19.24 42.76 38.28
C ILE A 211 -17.97 42.00 37.87
N GLU A 212 -17.19 41.48 38.83
CA GLU A 212 -16.06 40.58 38.54
C GLU A 212 -16.51 39.33 37.80
N ARG A 213 -17.65 38.74 38.20
CA ARG A 213 -18.21 37.57 37.51
C ARG A 213 -18.73 37.90 36.11
N ILE A 214 -19.23 39.12 35.88
CA ILE A 214 -19.59 39.59 34.53
C ILE A 214 -18.34 39.74 33.68
N ALA A 215 -17.28 40.36 34.22
CA ALA A 215 -16.00 40.52 33.52
C ALA A 215 -15.45 39.16 33.08
N GLN A 216 -15.43 38.16 33.96
CA GLN A 216 -15.01 36.80 33.60
C GLN A 216 -15.84 36.22 32.45
N VAL A 217 -17.16 36.42 32.46
CA VAL A 217 -18.04 35.92 31.37
C VAL A 217 -17.80 36.67 30.06
N VAL A 218 -17.37 37.94 30.10
CA VAL A 218 -16.95 38.70 28.91
C VAL A 218 -15.65 38.16 28.35
N ASP A 219 -14.68 37.87 29.21
CA ASP A 219 -13.39 37.29 28.80
C ASP A 219 -13.60 35.91 28.16
N ASP A 220 -14.40 35.04 28.80
CA ASP A 220 -14.79 33.75 28.24
C ASP A 220 -15.48 33.93 26.87
N PHE A 221 -16.37 34.92 26.75
CA PHE A 221 -17.05 35.24 25.50
C PHE A 221 -16.09 35.73 24.40
N ALA A 222 -15.09 36.54 24.73
CA ALA A 222 -14.10 37.03 23.78
C ALA A 222 -13.28 35.88 23.18
N VAL A 223 -12.88 34.91 24.01
CA VAL A 223 -12.19 33.69 23.56
C VAL A 223 -13.04 32.91 22.55
N GLU A 224 -14.34 32.76 22.79
CA GLU A 224 -15.22 32.04 21.87
C GLU A 224 -15.41 32.78 20.54
N ILE A 225 -15.42 34.11 20.55
CA ILE A 225 -15.47 34.92 19.33
C ILE A 225 -14.17 34.79 18.53
N ASP A 226 -13.01 34.84 19.19
CA ASP A 226 -11.72 34.67 18.53
C ASP A 226 -11.57 33.27 17.91
N ASN A 227 -12.01 32.24 18.63
CA ASN A 227 -12.08 30.88 18.11
C ASN A 227 -12.99 30.79 16.87
N ALA A 228 -14.14 31.47 16.90
CA ALA A 228 -15.03 31.53 15.75
C ALA A 228 -14.38 32.27 14.56
N HIS A 229 -13.65 33.35 14.80
CA HIS A 229 -12.94 34.09 13.75
C HIS A 229 -11.89 33.25 13.03
N LEU A 230 -11.17 32.37 13.74
CA LEU A 230 -10.20 31.46 13.13
C LEU A 230 -10.81 30.47 12.13
N LEU A 231 -12.11 30.21 12.24
CA LEU A 231 -12.83 29.21 11.44
C LEU A 231 -13.68 29.83 10.32
N VAL A 232 -13.80 31.16 10.27
CA VAL A 232 -14.67 31.89 9.34
C VAL A 232 -13.84 32.55 8.25
N GLU A 233 -14.04 32.09 7.00
CA GLU A 233 -13.45 32.70 5.81
C GLU A 233 -14.35 33.80 5.19
N ASP A 234 -15.65 33.81 5.54
CA ASP A 234 -16.62 34.75 4.97
C ASP A 234 -16.62 36.11 5.68
N GLU A 235 -16.40 37.17 4.91
CA GLU A 235 -16.30 38.55 5.39
C GLU A 235 -17.60 39.08 6.02
N HIS A 236 -18.77 38.60 5.58
CA HIS A 236 -20.05 39.03 6.16
C HIS A 236 -20.27 38.40 7.53
N LEU A 237 -19.94 37.12 7.69
CA LEU A 237 -19.98 36.44 8.98
C LEU A 237 -18.92 36.99 9.94
N HIS A 238 -17.72 37.31 9.45
CA HIS A 238 -16.67 37.95 10.24
C HIS A 238 -17.15 39.29 10.83
N ARG A 239 -17.71 40.18 10.00
CA ARG A 239 -18.30 41.45 10.47
C ARG A 239 -19.48 41.25 11.41
N ALA A 240 -20.30 40.23 11.19
CA ALA A 240 -21.40 39.93 12.09
C ALA A 240 -20.92 39.51 13.49
N LEU A 241 -19.89 38.66 13.58
CA LEU A 241 -19.26 38.29 14.85
C LEU A 241 -18.63 39.51 15.55
N GLN A 242 -17.99 40.40 14.81
CA GLN A 242 -17.49 41.66 15.34
C GLN A 242 -18.60 42.53 15.95
N HIS A 243 -19.76 42.63 15.30
CA HIS A 243 -20.91 43.34 15.90
C HIS A 243 -21.44 42.66 17.17
N VAL A 244 -21.31 41.33 17.32
CA VAL A 244 -21.64 40.65 18.59
C VAL A 244 -20.63 41.05 19.66
N ASN A 245 -19.34 41.10 19.32
CA ASN A 245 -18.28 41.53 20.24
C ASN A 245 -18.49 42.97 20.72
N GLU A 246 -18.75 43.90 19.80
CA GLU A 246 -19.07 45.29 20.13
C GLU A 246 -20.28 45.40 21.07
N ALA A 247 -21.32 44.57 20.86
CA ALA A 247 -22.47 44.53 21.74
C ALA A 247 -22.13 43.98 23.14
N ALA A 248 -21.22 43.01 23.25
CA ALA A 248 -20.75 42.47 24.53
C ALA A 248 -19.88 43.48 25.29
N VAL A 249 -18.99 44.21 24.60
CA VAL A 249 -18.21 45.29 25.21
C VAL A 249 -19.13 46.43 25.69
N MET A 250 -20.13 46.80 24.87
CA MET A 250 -21.15 47.77 25.29
C MET A 250 -21.93 47.28 26.52
N ALA A 251 -22.20 45.98 26.61
CA ALA A 251 -22.88 45.39 27.74
C ALA A 251 -22.06 45.46 29.04
N MET A 252 -20.74 45.23 28.96
CA MET A 252 -19.84 45.41 30.09
C MET A 252 -19.82 46.85 30.59
N ARG A 253 -19.76 47.83 29.68
CA ARG A 253 -19.83 49.26 30.04
C ARG A 253 -21.12 49.59 30.78
N VAL A 254 -22.26 49.08 30.31
CA VAL A 254 -23.54 49.26 30.99
C VAL A 254 -23.55 48.57 32.36
N ALA A 255 -22.91 47.41 32.50
CA ALA A 255 -22.77 46.75 33.79
C ALA A 255 -21.93 47.60 34.78
N GLU A 256 -20.84 48.20 34.32
CA GLU A 256 -20.01 49.12 35.11
C GLU A 256 -20.77 50.39 35.52
N GLU A 257 -21.56 50.97 34.61
CA GLU A 257 -22.41 52.13 34.91
C GLU A 257 -23.49 51.80 35.96
N VAL A 258 -24.14 50.63 35.83
CA VAL A 258 -25.11 50.14 36.82
C VAL A 258 -24.43 49.89 38.17
N HIS A 259 -23.25 49.27 38.16
CA HIS A 259 -22.44 49.07 39.36
C HIS A 259 -22.14 50.40 40.06
N ALA A 260 -21.57 51.36 39.34
CA ALA A 260 -21.23 52.68 39.88
C ALA A 260 -22.47 53.39 40.46
N ALA A 261 -23.59 53.39 39.73
CA ALA A 261 -24.82 54.00 40.20
C ALA A 261 -25.33 53.35 41.50
N VAL A 262 -25.35 52.01 41.57
CA VAL A 262 -25.80 51.28 42.76
C VAL A 262 -24.88 51.53 43.97
N VAL A 263 -23.56 51.53 43.77
CA VAL A 263 -22.60 51.84 44.84
C VAL A 263 -22.84 53.25 45.40
N GLU A 264 -23.07 54.23 44.53
CA GLU A 264 -23.41 55.59 44.92
C GLU A 264 -24.85 55.75 45.45
N GLY A 265 -25.64 54.67 45.54
CA GLY A 265 -27.00 54.68 46.09
C GLY A 265 -28.08 55.18 45.14
N HIS A 266 -27.77 55.30 43.85
CA HIS A 266 -28.69 55.76 42.81
C HIS A 266 -29.23 54.57 42.01
N GLN A 267 -30.54 54.55 41.75
CA GLN A 267 -31.12 53.60 40.81
C GLN A 267 -31.06 54.16 39.38
N PRO A 268 -30.36 53.52 38.44
CA PRO A 268 -30.36 53.95 37.04
C PRO A 268 -31.79 53.99 36.48
N HIS A 269 -32.22 55.15 35.95
CA HIS A 269 -33.49 55.31 35.28
C HIS A 269 -33.31 55.97 33.91
N PRO A 270 -33.77 55.35 32.81
CA PRO A 270 -34.43 54.04 32.74
C PRO A 270 -33.45 52.86 32.92
N ASN A 271 -33.97 51.66 33.18
CA ASN A 271 -33.18 50.43 33.24
C ASN A 271 -32.47 50.17 31.88
N PRO A 272 -31.13 50.21 31.82
CA PRO A 272 -30.39 50.04 30.56
C PRO A 272 -30.24 48.57 30.15
N ILE A 273 -30.41 47.62 31.08
CA ILE A 273 -30.11 46.20 30.88
C ILE A 273 -30.96 45.55 29.76
N PRO A 274 -32.30 45.75 29.69
CA PRO A 274 -33.11 45.16 28.63
C PRO A 274 -32.74 45.64 27.23
N ALA A 275 -32.27 46.89 27.08
CA ALA A 275 -31.88 47.44 25.79
C ALA A 275 -30.62 46.74 25.26
N VAL A 276 -29.61 46.58 26.12
CA VAL A 276 -28.38 45.85 25.81
C VAL A 276 -28.65 44.37 25.54
N GLN A 277 -29.46 43.70 26.36
CA GLN A 277 -29.82 42.30 26.13
C GLN A 277 -30.46 42.09 24.75
N ARG A 278 -31.40 42.98 24.35
CA ARG A 278 -32.00 42.93 23.01
C ARG A 278 -30.96 43.14 21.91
N LEU A 279 -30.02 44.06 22.11
CA LEU A 279 -28.94 44.29 21.15
C LEU A 279 -28.07 43.02 20.98
N MET A 280 -27.62 42.42 22.08
CA MET A 280 -26.82 41.19 22.05
C MET A 280 -27.56 40.05 21.34
N TYR A 281 -28.84 39.81 21.68
CA TYR A 281 -29.66 38.78 21.02
C TYR A 281 -29.85 39.06 19.54
N LYS A 282 -30.07 40.33 19.16
CA LYS A 282 -30.21 40.73 17.76
C LYS A 282 -28.94 40.41 16.98
N ARG A 283 -27.77 40.85 17.48
CA ARG A 283 -26.47 40.61 16.82
C ARG A 283 -26.14 39.13 16.73
N ALA A 284 -26.33 38.38 17.81
CA ALA A 284 -26.11 36.94 17.82
C ALA A 284 -27.02 36.21 16.82
N THR A 285 -28.25 36.68 16.64
CA THR A 285 -29.19 36.12 15.67
C THR A 285 -28.84 36.47 14.23
N GLU A 286 -28.35 37.69 13.97
CA GLU A 286 -27.80 38.09 12.68
C GLU A 286 -26.62 37.21 12.28
N ALA A 287 -25.64 37.02 13.17
CA ALA A 287 -24.49 36.15 12.95
C ALA A 287 -24.92 34.68 12.70
N ARG A 288 -25.86 34.16 13.50
CA ARG A 288 -26.38 32.80 13.32
C ARG A 288 -27.07 32.61 11.98
N ARG A 289 -27.85 33.60 11.54
CA ARG A 289 -28.55 33.54 10.25
C ARG A 289 -27.55 33.49 9.09
N LEU A 290 -26.54 34.37 9.11
CA LEU A 290 -25.48 34.39 8.08
C LEU A 290 -24.71 33.08 8.05
N ALA A 291 -24.34 32.54 9.21
CA ALA A 291 -23.69 31.23 9.29
C ALA A 291 -24.55 30.11 8.72
N TRP A 292 -25.87 30.10 8.98
CA TRP A 292 -26.78 29.13 8.38
C TRP A 292 -26.92 29.26 6.87
N ASP A 293 -26.92 30.50 6.36
CA ASP A 293 -27.01 30.75 4.93
C ASP A 293 -25.72 30.29 4.20
N LEU A 294 -24.54 30.49 4.80
CA LEU A 294 -23.26 29.96 4.30
C LEU A 294 -23.22 28.44 4.31
N LEU A 295 -23.68 27.81 5.40
CA LEU A 295 -23.77 26.35 5.50
C LEU A 295 -24.71 25.78 4.43
N ARG A 296 -25.80 26.49 4.09
CA ARG A 296 -26.73 26.07 3.04
C ARG A 296 -26.16 26.30 1.64
N ALA A 297 -25.49 27.42 1.40
CA ALA A 297 -24.82 27.71 0.13
C ALA A 297 -23.73 26.68 -0.17
N GLY A 298 -22.85 26.41 0.81
CA GLY A 298 -21.80 25.40 0.68
C GLY A 298 -22.30 23.95 0.55
N LEU A 299 -23.58 23.67 0.82
CA LEU A 299 -24.22 22.38 0.50
C LEU A 299 -24.78 22.36 -0.93
N ARG A 300 -25.20 23.50 -1.48
CA ARG A 300 -25.73 23.60 -2.85
C ARG A 300 -24.62 23.54 -3.90
N ASP A 301 -23.47 24.13 -3.63
CA ASP A 301 -22.31 24.10 -4.56
C ASP A 301 -21.64 22.71 -4.65
N ARG A 302 -22.05 21.76 -3.80
CA ARG A 302 -21.52 20.38 -3.75
C ARG A 302 -22.48 19.31 -4.28
N GLY A 303 -23.72 19.66 -4.64
CA GLY A 303 -24.72 18.75 -5.21
C GLY A 303 -24.90 18.98 -6.69
#